data_AF-A0A935U267-F1
#
_entry.id   AF-A0A935U267-F1
#
_cell.length_a   1.000
_cell.length_b   1.000
_cell.length_c   1.000
_cell.angle_alpha   90.00
_cell.angle_beta   90.00
_cell.angle_gamma   90.00
#
_symmetry.space_group_name_H-M   'P 1'
#
loop_
_entity.id
_entity.type
_entity.pdbx_description
1 polymer ?
#
loop_
_entity_poly.entity_id
_entity_poly.type
_entity_poly.pdbx_seq_one_letter_code
_entity_poly.pdbx_strand_id
1 'polypeptide(L)'
;VQLDEAALGNLTQAFEGAMEDMTDALIVKGYSRDTEFEADRVGLEIMQRAGYDPRAFVAYLRRLADKQHTGTGGFYATHPKASERIAKLEAKVAALPEPEPSKARLKRFKQAIKALD
;
A
#
# COMPACT_ATOMS: atom_id res chain seq x y z
N VAL A 1 37.91 10.34 33.84
CA VAL A 1 36.47 10.15 34.14
C VAL A 1 36.19 8.67 33.96
N GLN A 2 36.02 7.95 35.06
CA GLN A 2 35.71 6.53 35.04
C GLN A 2 34.19 6.44 34.85
N LEU A 3 33.75 6.08 33.64
CA LEU A 3 32.32 5.91 33.37
C LEU A 3 31.86 4.71 34.19
N ASP A 4 30.88 4.91 35.07
CA ASP A 4 30.34 3.82 35.87
C ASP A 4 29.60 2.82 34.95
N GLU A 5 29.64 1.55 35.32
CA GLU A 5 29.12 0.45 34.50
C GLU A 5 27.60 0.56 34.27
N ALA A 6 26.86 1.12 35.23
CA ALA A 6 25.44 1.45 35.10
C ALA A 6 25.20 2.67 34.21
N ALA A 7 26.09 3.67 34.22
CA ALA A 7 26.05 4.78 33.27
C ALA A 7 26.31 4.30 31.83
N LEU A 8 27.23 3.34 31.65
CA LEU A 8 27.49 2.70 30.36
C LEU A 8 26.30 1.83 29.92
N GLY A 9 25.67 1.10 30.85
CA GLY A 9 24.46 0.32 30.60
C GLY A 9 23.27 1.18 30.18
N ASN A 10 23.02 2.29 30.89
CA ASN A 10 21.95 3.24 30.54
C ASN A 10 22.19 3.91 29.18
N LEU A 11 23.44 4.27 28.87
CA LEU A 11 23.79 4.85 27.57
C LEU A 11 23.59 3.84 26.43
N THR A 12 23.95 2.58 26.65
CA THR A 12 23.78 1.50 25.68
C THR A 12 22.30 1.23 25.43
N GLN A 13 21.48 1.19 26.48
CA GLN A 13 20.04 0.97 26.35
C GLN A 13 19.32 2.14 25.65
N ALA A 14 19.72 3.39 25.95
CA ALA A 14 19.19 4.56 25.25
C ALA A 14 19.58 4.58 23.77
N PHE A 15 20.80 4.15 23.45
CA PHE A 15 21.28 4.01 22.08
C PHE A 15 20.54 2.89 21.32
N GLU A 16 20.33 1.74 21.96
CA GLU A 16 19.55 0.63 21.40
C GLU A 16 18.11 1.05 21.09
N GLY A 17 17.43 1.73 22.03
CA GLY A 17 16.07 2.24 21.82
C GLY A 17 15.99 3.25 20.66
N ALA A 18 16.96 4.16 20.55
CA ALA A 18 17.02 5.12 19.45
C ALA A 18 17.28 4.44 18.08
N MET A 19 18.10 3.39 18.05
CA MET A 19 18.36 2.59 16.85
C MET A 19 17.14 1.75 16.45
N GLU A 20 16.41 1.21 17.43
CA GLU A 20 15.14 0.51 17.21
C GLU A 20 14.10 1.47 16.63
N ASP A 21 13.89 2.63 17.25
CA ASP A 21 12.97 3.67 16.77
C ASP A 21 13.31 4.14 15.34
N MET A 22 14.60 4.32 15.05
CA MET A 22 15.06 4.71 13.71
C MET A 22 14.82 3.60 12.68
N THR A 23 15.05 2.34 13.05
CA THR A 23 14.78 1.18 12.18
C THR A 23 13.28 1.05 11.92
N ASP A 24 12.46 1.20 12.95
CA ASP A 24 11.01 1.19 12.85
C ASP A 24 10.48 2.34 11.97
N ALA A 25 11.05 3.53 12.13
CA ALA A 25 10.69 4.70 11.33
C ALA A 25 11.09 4.54 9.86
N LEU A 26 12.29 4.02 9.57
CA LEU A 26 12.84 3.98 8.20
C LEU A 26 12.47 2.70 7.44
N ILE A 27 12.54 1.54 8.08
CA ILE A 27 12.31 0.23 7.45
C ILE A 27 10.83 -0.15 7.48
N VAL A 28 10.14 0.10 8.60
CA VAL A 28 8.77 -0.41 8.81
C VAL A 28 7.71 0.63 8.42
N LYS A 29 7.90 1.92 8.77
CA LYS A 29 6.82 2.94 8.70
C LYS A 29 6.97 3.99 7.60
N GLY A 30 8.18 4.46 7.29
CA GLY A 30 8.41 5.73 6.57
C GLY A 30 8.72 5.59 5.08
N TYR A 31 9.66 4.72 4.68
CA TYR A 31 10.00 4.54 3.27
C TYR A 31 8.87 3.82 2.51
N SER A 32 8.13 2.92 3.19
CA SER A 32 7.04 2.14 2.60
C SER A 32 5.87 2.99 2.11
N ARG A 33 5.40 3.97 2.88
CA ARG A 33 4.12 4.65 2.58
C ARG A 33 4.16 5.53 1.33
N ASP A 34 5.20 6.34 1.17
CA ASP A 34 5.35 7.17 -0.03
C ASP A 34 5.62 6.31 -1.27
N THR A 35 6.34 5.20 -1.12
CA THR A 35 6.50 4.23 -2.21
C THR A 35 5.19 3.55 -2.58
N GLU A 36 4.29 3.32 -1.62
CA GLU A 36 2.96 2.76 -1.88
C GLU A 36 2.05 3.72 -2.63
N PHE A 37 2.08 5.02 -2.29
CA PHE A 37 1.35 6.03 -3.05
C PHE A 37 1.89 6.21 -4.46
N GLU A 38 3.20 6.10 -4.64
CA GLU A 38 3.82 6.14 -5.95
C GLU A 38 3.50 4.88 -6.77
N ALA A 39 3.51 3.71 -6.12
CA ALA A 39 3.07 2.45 -6.74
C ALA A 39 1.60 2.53 -7.18
N ASP A 40 0.73 3.15 -6.38
CA ASP A 40 -0.66 3.40 -6.76
C ASP A 40 -0.77 4.28 -8.00
N ARG A 41 -0.01 5.39 -8.03
CA ARG A 41 0.02 6.31 -9.17
C ARG A 41 0.47 5.60 -10.44
N VAL A 42 1.59 4.87 -10.38
CA VAL A 42 2.13 4.12 -11.52
C VAL A 42 1.18 2.99 -11.94
N GLY A 43 0.56 2.31 -10.97
CA GLY A 43 -0.45 1.28 -11.22
C GLY A 43 -1.65 1.80 -12.00
N LEU A 44 -2.18 2.99 -11.65
CA LEU A 44 -3.25 3.64 -12.41
C LEU A 44 -2.85 3.93 -13.86
N GLU A 45 -1.63 4.42 -14.09
CA GLU A 45 -1.11 4.69 -15.43
C GLU A 45 -0.97 3.42 -16.26
N ILE A 46 -0.47 2.34 -15.65
CA ILE A 46 -0.37 1.02 -16.30
C ILE A 46 -1.77 0.51 -16.66
N MET A 47 -2.74 0.59 -15.74
CA MET A 47 -4.12 0.19 -15.99
C MET A 47 -4.71 0.95 -17.17
N GLN A 48 -4.56 2.28 -17.19
CA GLN A 48 -5.04 3.12 -18.28
C GLN A 48 -4.40 2.72 -19.62
N ARG A 49 -3.07 2.57 -19.66
CA ARG A 49 -2.33 2.16 -20.87
C ARG A 49 -2.70 0.76 -21.35
N ALA A 50 -3.01 -0.15 -20.43
CA ALA A 50 -3.48 -1.49 -20.73
C ALA A 50 -5.00 -1.55 -21.04
N GLY A 51 -5.68 -0.40 -21.06
CA GLY A 51 -7.12 -0.28 -21.35
C GLY A 51 -8.02 -0.85 -20.25
N TYR A 52 -7.52 -1.00 -19.03
CA TYR A 52 -8.33 -1.31 -17.85
C TYR A 52 -8.94 -0.04 -17.27
N ASP A 53 -10.10 -0.17 -16.63
CA ASP A 53 -10.73 0.92 -15.91
C ASP A 53 -9.97 1.22 -14.60
N PRO A 54 -9.27 2.36 -14.47
CA PRO A 54 -8.55 2.70 -13.25
C PRO A 54 -9.48 2.92 -12.06
N ARG A 55 -10.77 3.23 -12.30
CA ARG A 55 -11.80 3.35 -11.25
C ARG A 55 -12.06 2.00 -10.56
N ALA A 56 -11.80 0.88 -11.25
CA ALA A 56 -11.88 -0.46 -10.67
C ALA A 56 -10.86 -0.67 -9.54
N PHE A 57 -9.72 0.04 -9.56
CA PHE A 57 -8.74 -0.03 -8.49
C PHE A 57 -9.25 0.64 -7.21
N VAL A 58 -9.88 1.81 -7.32
CA VAL A 58 -10.55 2.46 -6.18
C VAL A 58 -11.70 1.60 -5.64
N ALA A 59 -12.48 0.97 -6.52
CA ALA A 59 -13.53 0.03 -6.11
C ALA A 59 -12.96 -1.19 -5.35
N TYR A 60 -11.81 -1.71 -5.77
CA TYR A 60 -11.10 -2.76 -5.04
C TYR A 60 -10.63 -2.28 -3.67
N LEU A 61 -10.02 -1.09 -3.57
CA LEU A 61 -9.58 -0.52 -2.30
C LEU A 61 -10.75 -0.30 -1.33
N ARG A 62 -11.93 0.12 -1.81
CA ARG A 62 -13.14 0.22 -0.98
C ARG A 62 -13.56 -1.13 -0.40
N ARG A 63 -13.60 -2.18 -1.23
CA ARG A 63 -13.86 -3.56 -0.77
C ARG A 63 -12.82 -4.06 0.22
N LEU A 64 -11.56 -3.65 0.06
CA LEU A 64 -10.49 -3.96 0.99
C LEU A 64 -10.68 -3.24 2.33
N ALA A 65 -11.10 -1.98 2.31
CA ALA A 65 -11.43 -1.20 3.50
C ALA A 65 -12.60 -1.82 4.29
N ASP A 66 -13.63 -2.31 3.60
CA ASP A 66 -14.77 -2.99 4.25
C ASP A 66 -14.38 -4.32 4.92
N LYS A 67 -13.30 -4.95 4.45
CA LYS A 67 -12.77 -6.20 5.02
C LYS A 67 -11.70 -5.95 6.10
N GLN A 68 -11.31 -4.69 6.33
CA GLN A 68 -10.19 -4.32 7.20
C GLN A 68 -10.52 -4.33 8.71
N HIS A 69 -11.60 -4.99 9.13
CA HIS A 69 -12.17 -4.78 10.46
C HIS A 69 -11.41 -5.42 11.64
N THR A 70 -10.42 -6.30 11.48
CA THR A 70 -9.93 -7.10 12.64
C THR A 70 -8.44 -7.47 12.71
N GLY A 71 -7.56 -7.01 11.81
CA GLY A 71 -6.15 -7.43 11.81
C GLY A 71 -5.15 -6.28 11.91
N THR A 72 -4.46 -6.14 13.04
CA THR A 72 -3.30 -5.23 13.21
C THR A 72 -1.98 -5.84 12.75
N GLY A 73 -1.98 -7.06 12.21
CA GLY A 73 -0.79 -7.77 11.71
C GLY A 73 -0.85 -8.08 10.21
N GLY A 74 0.32 -8.30 9.60
CA GLY A 74 0.45 -8.67 8.18
C GLY A 74 0.48 -7.48 7.22
N PHE A 75 -0.22 -7.59 6.08
CA PHE A 75 -0.26 -6.57 5.00
C PHE A 75 -0.54 -5.14 5.50
N TYR A 76 -1.31 -4.98 6.58
CA TYR A 76 -1.66 -3.67 7.14
C TYR A 76 -0.59 -3.05 8.06
N ALA A 77 0.43 -3.83 8.44
CA ALA A 77 1.58 -3.33 9.20
C ALA A 77 2.55 -2.55 8.30
N THR A 78 2.65 -2.95 7.02
CA THR A 78 3.60 -2.36 6.05
C THR A 78 2.94 -1.45 5.02
N HIS A 79 1.64 -1.58 4.73
CA HIS A 79 0.92 -0.75 3.75
C HIS A 79 0.00 0.29 4.43
N PRO A 80 -0.13 1.52 3.88
CA PRO A 80 -1.11 2.51 4.36
C PRO A 80 -2.54 1.97 4.36
N LYS A 81 -3.41 2.56 5.20
CA LYS A 81 -4.83 2.20 5.21
C LYS A 81 -5.44 2.44 3.83
N ALA A 82 -6.37 1.57 3.43
CA ALA A 82 -7.04 1.69 2.14
C ALA A 82 -7.75 3.05 1.98
N SER A 83 -8.29 3.61 3.07
CA SER A 83 -8.91 4.95 3.08
C SER A 83 -7.94 6.07 2.68
N GLU A 84 -6.69 6.02 3.13
CA GLU A 84 -5.66 7.03 2.81
C GLU A 84 -5.28 6.96 1.34
N ARG A 85 -5.16 5.74 0.79
CA ARG A 85 -4.90 5.50 -0.64
C ARG A 85 -6.05 5.99 -1.51
N ILE A 86 -7.30 5.69 -1.14
CA ILE A 86 -8.49 6.16 -1.85
C ILE A 86 -8.50 7.70 -1.96
N ALA A 87 -8.26 8.40 -0.86
CA ALA A 87 -8.25 9.87 -0.85
C ALA A 87 -7.21 10.48 -1.82
N LYS A 88 -6.08 9.81 -2.04
CA LYS A 88 -5.03 10.24 -3.00
C LYS A 88 -5.39 9.95 -4.46
N LEU A 89 -6.23 8.94 -4.71
CA LEU A 89 -6.52 8.44 -6.05
C LEU A 89 -7.85 8.95 -6.61
N GLU A 90 -8.85 9.26 -5.77
CA GLU A 90 -10.21 9.61 -6.21
C GLU A 90 -10.24 10.77 -7.22
N ALA A 91 -9.56 11.87 -6.93
CA ALA A 91 -9.50 13.01 -7.86
C ALA A 91 -8.78 12.66 -9.18
N LYS A 92 -7.75 11.80 -9.11
CA LYS A 92 -7.00 11.37 -10.31
C LYS A 92 -7.87 10.51 -11.22
N VAL A 93 -8.55 9.50 -10.67
CA VAL A 93 -9.37 8.59 -11.48
C VAL A 93 -10.64 9.26 -12.01
N ALA A 94 -11.21 10.22 -11.29
CA ALA A 94 -12.38 10.97 -11.73
C ALA A 94 -12.11 11.84 -12.97
N ALA A 95 -10.87 12.27 -13.17
CA ALA A 95 -10.45 13.06 -14.33
C ALA A 95 -10.12 12.22 -15.57
N LEU A 96 -10.06 10.88 -15.46
CA LEU A 96 -9.70 10.01 -16.57
C LEU A 96 -10.90 9.71 -17.47
N PRO A 97 -10.70 9.61 -18.79
CA PRO A 97 -11.75 9.16 -19.70
C PRO A 97 -12.13 7.72 -19.39
N GLU A 98 -13.40 7.38 -19.61
CA GLU A 98 -13.89 6.01 -19.52
C GLU A 98 -13.19 5.13 -20.58
N PRO A 99 -12.51 4.05 -20.18
CA PRO A 99 -11.83 3.20 -21.14
C PRO A 99 -12.78 2.17 -21.74
N GLU A 100 -12.68 1.99 -23.06
CA GLU A 100 -13.39 0.94 -23.77
C GLU A 100 -12.74 -0.43 -23.53
N PRO A 101 -13.46 -1.42 -22.97
CA PRO A 101 -12.87 -2.71 -22.68
C PRO A 101 -12.63 -3.53 -23.95
N SER A 102 -11.40 -4.03 -24.12
CA SER A 102 -11.06 -4.94 -25.23
C SER A 102 -11.95 -6.19 -25.24
N LYS A 103 -12.65 -6.44 -26.36
CA LYS A 103 -13.49 -7.63 -26.59
C LYS A 103 -12.70 -8.93 -26.39
N ALA A 104 -11.46 -8.99 -26.88
CA ALA A 104 -10.57 -10.14 -26.72
C ALA A 104 -10.21 -10.39 -25.25
N ARG A 105 -9.92 -9.33 -24.49
CA ARG A 105 -9.67 -9.44 -23.05
C ARG A 105 -10.90 -9.94 -22.30
N LEU A 106 -12.08 -9.38 -22.59
CA LEU A 106 -13.32 -9.80 -21.95
C LEU A 106 -13.62 -11.28 -22.23
N LYS A 107 -13.37 -11.76 -23.45
CA LYS A 107 -13.47 -13.19 -23.79
C LYS A 107 -12.53 -14.04 -22.94
N ARG A 108 -11.24 -13.69 -22.86
CA ARG A 108 -10.25 -14.41 -22.04
C ARG A 108 -10.65 -14.43 -20.56
N PHE A 109 -11.09 -13.30 -20.02
CA PHE A 109 -11.55 -13.20 -18.63
C PHE A 109 -12.73 -14.14 -18.35
N LYS A 110 -13.78 -14.11 -19.19
CA LYS A 110 -14.94 -15.00 -19.04
C LYS A 110 -14.56 -16.48 -19.10
N GLN A 111 -13.62 -16.84 -19.97
CA GLN A 111 -13.12 -18.22 -20.07
C GLN A 111 -12.36 -18.64 -18.80
N ALA A 112 -11.51 -17.76 -18.25
CA ALA A 112 -10.76 -18.03 -17.03
C ALA A 112 -11.68 -18.20 -15.81
N ILE A 113 -12.68 -17.33 -15.65
CA ILE A 113 -13.64 -17.44 -14.53
C ILE A 113 -14.45 -18.73 -14.62
N LYS A 114 -14.95 -19.10 -15.81
CA LYS A 114 -15.68 -20.36 -16.01
C LYS A 114 -14.86 -21.61 -15.64
N ALA A 115 -13.53 -21.53 -15.72
CA ALA A 115 -12.65 -22.66 -15.35
C ALA A 115 -12.40 -22.78 -13.83
N LEU A 116 -12.85 -21.79 -13.05
CA LEU A 116 -12.75 -21.77 -11.59
C LEU A 116 -14.06 -22.19 -10.90
N ASP A 117 -15.16 -22.29 -11.66
CA ASP A 117 -16.47 -22.80 -11.24
C ASP A 117 -16.56 -24.32 -11.51
#